data_AF-A0A5B6WIR7-F1
#
_entry.id   AF-A0A5B6WIR7-F1
#
_cell.length_a   1.000
_cell.length_b   1.000
_cell.length_c   1.000
_cell.angle_alpha   90.00
_cell.angle_beta   90.00
_cell.angle_gamma   90.00
#
_symmetry.space_group_name_H-M   'P 1'
#
loop_
_entity.id
_entity.type
_entity.pdbx_description
1 polymer ?
#
loop_
_entity_poly.entity_id
_entity_poly.type
_entity_poly.pdbx_seq_one_letter_code
_entity_poly.pdbx_strand_id
1 'polypeptide(L)'
;MALTAAYKEEEIFEALKDMGKEVSQYCLGVLNNGMDLELMNVTNIILIPKILNPTSMENFRPISLCNVIYKVIAKMSAFMSERLISDNILLAYEILHTFSQKRNGRKGLMALKMDMSKAYDRVE
;
A
#
# COMPACT_ATOMS: atom_id res chain seq x y z
N MET A 1 -5.99 -4.76 -20.68
CA MET A 1 -6.76 -3.88 -19.77
C MET A 1 -5.75 -3.32 -18.78
N ALA A 2 -5.24 -2.12 -19.07
CA ALA A 2 -4.09 -1.54 -18.38
C ALA A 2 -4.48 -1.16 -16.93
N LEU A 3 -3.86 -1.81 -15.96
CA LEU A 3 -4.08 -1.59 -14.52
C LEU A 3 -3.10 -0.56 -13.92
N THR A 4 -2.52 0.32 -14.72
CA THR A 4 -1.49 1.27 -14.25
C THR A 4 -1.88 2.70 -14.58
N ALA A 5 -2.82 3.25 -13.83
CA ALA A 5 -2.85 4.69 -13.67
C ALA A 5 -1.67 5.03 -12.75
N ALA A 6 -0.65 5.70 -13.27
CA ALA A 6 0.46 6.18 -12.47
C ALA A 6 -0.08 7.18 -11.43
N TYR A 7 0.40 7.09 -10.19
CA TYR A 7 0.10 8.07 -9.17
C TYR A 7 0.61 9.43 -9.61
N LYS A 8 -0.26 10.44 -9.59
CA LYS A 8 0.14 11.81 -9.88
C LYS A 8 1.07 12.28 -8.76
N GLU A 9 2.18 12.89 -9.15
CA GLU A 9 3.17 13.40 -8.21
C GLU A 9 2.52 14.35 -7.19
N GLU A 10 1.67 15.27 -7.67
CA GLU A 10 0.91 16.21 -6.84
C GLU A 10 0.07 15.54 -5.75
N GLU A 11 -0.61 14.42 -6.07
CA GLU A 11 -1.45 13.70 -5.11
C GLU A 11 -0.61 13.08 -3.99
N ILE A 12 0.55 12.51 -4.32
CA ILE A 12 1.47 11.92 -3.33
C ILE A 12 2.13 13.02 -2.48
N PHE A 13 2.58 14.11 -3.10
CA PHE A 13 3.22 15.20 -2.38
C PHE A 13 2.26 15.90 -1.42
N GLU A 14 0.98 16.03 -1.76
CA GLU A 14 -0.03 16.52 -0.81
C GLU A 14 -0.32 15.50 0.30
N ALA A 15 -0.49 14.22 -0.05
CA ALA A 15 -0.78 13.19 0.93
C ALA A 15 0.35 12.95 1.94
N LEU A 16 1.60 13.23 1.54
CA LEU A 16 2.81 13.05 2.34
C LEU A 16 3.51 14.38 2.67
N LYS A 17 2.81 15.52 2.61
CA LYS A 17 3.41 16.85 2.84
C LYS A 17 4.15 16.98 4.17
N ASP A 18 3.67 16.28 5.20
CA ASP A 18 4.24 16.30 6.55
C ASP A 18 5.43 15.35 6.72
N MET A 19 5.68 14.45 5.77
CA MET A 19 6.75 13.44 5.82
C MET A 19 8.05 13.88 5.13
N GLY A 20 8.04 15.00 4.41
CA GLY A 20 9.20 15.55 3.72
C GLY A 20 9.40 15.01 2.30
N LYS A 21 10.07 15.82 1.47
CA LYS A 21 10.19 15.57 0.01
C LYS A 21 10.90 14.27 -0.34
N GLU A 22 11.92 13.89 0.43
CA GLU A 22 12.71 12.67 0.19
C GLU A 22 11.84 11.40 0.33
N VAL A 23 10.99 11.36 1.36
CA VAL A 23 10.05 10.25 1.58
C VAL A 23 9.00 10.20 0.48
N SER A 24 8.45 11.36 0.09
CA SER A 24 7.46 11.45 -0.99
C SER A 24 8.02 10.98 -2.33
N GLN A 25 9.24 11.40 -2.68
CA GLN A 25 9.92 10.99 -3.91
C GLN A 25 10.22 9.48 -3.92
N TYR A 26 10.66 8.94 -2.80
CA TYR A 26 10.90 7.51 -2.67
C TYR A 26 9.60 6.71 -2.85
N CYS A 27 8.53 7.07 -2.14
CA CYS A 27 7.21 6.44 -2.28
C CYS A 27 6.67 6.52 -3.72
N LEU A 28 6.79 7.68 -4.37
CA LEU A 28 6.41 7.87 -5.78
C LEU A 28 7.17 6.93 -6.71
N GLY A 29 8.49 6.80 -6.51
CA GLY A 29 9.33 5.92 -7.32
C GLY A 29 9.00 4.44 -7.12
N VAL A 30 8.67 4.00 -5.91
CA VAL A 30 8.18 2.64 -5.66
C VAL A 30 6.83 2.40 -6.35
N LEU A 31 5.89 3.33 -6.19
CA LEU A 31 4.51 3.17 -6.69
C LEU A 31 4.41 3.24 -8.23
N ASN A 32 5.23 4.06 -8.89
CA ASN A 32 5.15 4.28 -10.35
C ASN A 32 6.18 3.50 -11.15
N ASN A 33 7.38 3.29 -10.61
CA ASN A 33 8.48 2.70 -11.37
C ASN A 33 8.82 1.27 -10.92
N GLY A 34 8.09 0.73 -9.94
CA GLY A 34 8.38 -0.59 -9.38
C GLY A 34 9.78 -0.66 -8.76
N MET A 35 10.25 0.45 -8.17
CA MET A 35 11.52 0.42 -7.43
C MET A 35 11.49 -0.66 -6.35
N ASP A 36 12.63 -1.32 -6.20
CA ASP A 36 12.76 -2.45 -5.30
C ASP A 36 12.64 -2.03 -3.82
N LEU A 37 11.86 -2.81 -3.08
CA LEU A 37 11.65 -2.66 -1.63
C LEU A 37 12.81 -3.25 -0.82
N GLU A 38 13.77 -3.94 -1.44
CA GLU A 38 14.90 -4.57 -0.75
C GLU A 38 15.72 -3.58 0.10
N LEU A 39 15.83 -2.32 -0.31
CA LEU A 39 16.51 -1.28 0.49
C LEU A 39 15.78 -0.95 1.80
N MET A 40 14.48 -1.30 1.94
CA MET A 40 13.71 -1.07 3.18
C MET A 40 14.00 -2.08 4.29
N ASN A 41 14.66 -3.21 3.98
CA ASN A 41 15.10 -4.14 5.02
C ASN A 41 16.28 -3.58 5.83
N VAL A 42 16.91 -2.51 5.36
CA VAL A 42 17.85 -1.72 6.15
C VAL A 42 17.06 -0.84 7.12
N THR A 43 17.08 -1.22 8.39
CA THR A 43 16.29 -0.56 9.43
C THR A 43 16.98 0.73 9.87
N ASN A 44 16.53 1.87 9.34
CA ASN A 44 16.87 3.17 9.92
C ASN A 44 16.13 3.34 11.26
N ILE A 45 16.90 3.47 12.34
CA ILE A 45 16.37 3.69 13.70
C ILE A 45 16.43 5.19 14.01
N ILE A 46 15.27 5.80 14.26
CA ILE A 46 15.21 7.14 14.85
C ILE A 46 15.15 7.02 16.37
N LEU A 47 15.91 7.87 17.05
CA LEU A 47 15.89 8.00 18.50
C LEU A 47 15.02 9.20 18.90
N ILE A 48 13.88 8.95 19.52
CA ILE A 48 13.03 10.02 20.08
C ILE A 48 13.40 10.24 21.57
N PRO A 49 13.79 11.45 21.98
CA PRO A 49 14.04 11.77 23.39
C PRO A 49 12.78 11.55 24.24
N LYS A 50 12.90 10.84 25.35
CA LYS A 50 11.83 10.70 26.37
C LYS A 50 11.80 11.87 27.35
N ILE A 51 12.94 12.52 27.54
CA ILE A 51 13.15 13.60 28.52
C ILE A 51 13.92 14.77 27.89
N LEU A 52 13.82 15.94 28.51
CA LEU A 52 14.59 17.12 28.16
C LEU A 52 16.08 16.87 28.43
N ASN A 53 16.95 17.09 27.44
CA ASN A 53 18.41 16.89 27.50
C ASN A 53 18.85 15.45 27.84
N PRO A 54 18.63 14.48 26.93
CA PRO A 54 19.01 13.09 27.15
C PRO A 54 20.53 12.90 27.18
N THR A 55 21.06 12.32 28.27
CA THR A 55 22.50 12.03 28.46
C THR A 55 22.88 10.54 28.35
N SER A 56 21.91 9.63 28.27
CA SER A 56 22.11 8.17 28.17
C SER A 56 21.17 7.57 27.12
N MET A 57 21.55 6.44 26.51
CA MET A 57 20.75 5.75 25.48
C MET A 57 19.38 5.28 25.99
N GLU A 58 19.23 5.01 27.29
CA GLU A 58 17.95 4.63 27.91
C GLU A 58 16.90 5.74 27.85
N ASN A 59 17.36 7.00 27.74
CA ASN A 59 16.52 8.18 27.64
C ASN A 59 15.90 8.36 26.24
N PHE A 60 16.25 7.49 25.29
CA PHE A 60 15.66 7.49 23.96
C PHE A 60 14.69 6.32 23.79
N ARG A 61 13.66 6.56 22.97
CA ARG A 61 12.81 5.50 22.42
C ARG A 61 13.24 5.25 20.98
N PRO A 62 13.78 4.07 20.64
CA PRO A 62 14.07 3.73 19.26
C PRO A 62 12.76 3.46 18.51
N ILE A 63 12.63 4.05 17.33
CA ILE A 63 11.56 3.76 16.37
C ILE A 63 12.21 3.31 15.08
N SER A 64 11.85 2.12 14.63
CA SER A 64 12.24 1.59 13.32
C SER A 64 11.37 2.21 12.22
N LEU A 65 12.01 2.83 11.23
CA LEU A 65 11.35 3.52 10.11
C LEU A 65 10.86 2.61 9.00
N CYS A 66 11.46 1.42 8.81
CA CYS A 66 11.06 0.51 7.73
C CYS A 66 9.59 0.10 7.84
N ASN A 67 9.09 -0.07 9.07
CA ASN A 67 7.67 -0.32 9.35
C ASN A 67 6.75 0.85 8.94
N VAL A 68 7.24 2.08 8.93
CA VAL A 68 6.42 3.26 8.61
C VAL A 68 6.31 3.43 7.10
N ILE A 69 7.42 3.36 6.36
CA ILE A 69 7.43 3.50 4.90
C ILE A 69 6.59 2.39 4.25
N TYR A 70 6.71 1.14 4.74
CA TYR A 70 5.91 0.02 4.23
C TYR A 70 4.41 0.26 4.41
N LYS A 71 4.00 0.73 5.59
CA LYS A 71 2.59 1.06 5.88
C LYS A 71 2.07 2.19 5.01
N VAL A 72 2.91 3.19 4.72
CA VAL A 72 2.56 4.30 3.83
C VAL A 72 2.33 3.78 2.41
N ILE A 73 3.29 3.03 1.86
CA ILE A 73 3.18 2.46 0.50
C ILE A 73 1.97 1.53 0.38
N ALA A 74 1.77 0.62 1.36
CA ALA A 74 0.63 -0.28 1.38
C ALA A 74 -0.72 0.47 1.43
N LYS A 75 -0.79 1.55 2.21
CA LYS A 75 -1.99 2.39 2.28
C LYS A 75 -2.24 3.13 0.97
N MET A 76 -1.21 3.71 0.35
CA MET A 76 -1.36 4.38 -0.95
C MET A 76 -1.73 3.40 -2.07
N SER A 77 -1.20 2.18 -2.02
CA SER A 77 -1.56 1.10 -2.96
C SER A 77 -3.03 0.66 -2.82
N ALA A 78 -3.52 0.51 -1.59
CA ALA A 78 -4.89 0.10 -1.33
C ALA A 78 -5.93 1.20 -1.62
N PHE A 79 -5.55 2.46 -1.45
CA PHE A 79 -6.39 3.63 -1.70
C PHE A 79 -5.94 4.34 -2.98
N MET A 80 -6.14 3.72 -4.14
CA MET A 80 -6.11 4.49 -5.40
C MET A 80 -7.26 5.49 -5.36
N SER A 81 -6.93 6.78 -5.29
CA SER A 81 -7.85 7.91 -5.08
C SER A 81 -9.00 8.00 -6.09
N GLU A 82 -8.93 7.27 -7.21
CA GLU A 82 -9.93 7.26 -8.28
C GLU A 82 -10.79 5.98 -8.32
N ARG A 83 -10.69 5.07 -7.34
CA ARG A 83 -11.57 3.90 -7.27
C ARG A 83 -12.53 4.01 -6.10
N LEU A 84 -13.76 4.39 -6.39
CA LEU A 84 -14.82 4.32 -5.40
C LEU A 84 -15.14 2.85 -5.12
N ILE A 85 -15.53 2.54 -3.88
CA ILE A 85 -15.96 1.18 -3.54
C ILE A 85 -17.13 0.71 -4.43
N SER A 86 -17.92 1.67 -4.94
CA SER A 86 -18.99 1.44 -5.92
C SER A 86 -18.49 0.83 -7.21
N ASP A 87 -17.26 1.13 -7.65
CA ASP A 87 -16.70 0.60 -8.90
C ASP A 87 -16.40 -0.89 -8.75
N ASN A 88 -15.87 -1.30 -7.59
CA ASN A 88 -15.67 -2.71 -7.27
C ASN A 88 -17.00 -3.46 -7.19
N ILE A 89 -18.06 -2.82 -6.67
CA ILE A 89 -19.41 -3.39 -6.63
C ILE A 89 -19.97 -3.53 -8.05
N LEU A 90 -19.82 -2.52 -8.90
CA LEU A 90 -20.29 -2.53 -10.28
C LEU A 90 -19.57 -3.62 -11.10
N LEU A 91 -18.25 -3.71 -10.96
CA LEU A 91 -17.43 -4.72 -11.61
C LEU A 91 -17.79 -6.13 -11.15
N ALA A 92 -18.02 -6.33 -9.84
CA ALA A 92 -18.53 -7.59 -9.31
C ALA A 92 -19.91 -7.93 -9.90
N TYR A 93 -20.79 -6.93 -10.05
CA TYR A 93 -22.09 -7.11 -10.66
C TYR A 93 -21.99 -7.51 -12.14
N GLU A 94 -21.07 -6.92 -12.90
CA GLU A 94 -20.78 -7.27 -14.29
C GLU A 94 -20.25 -8.70 -14.43
N ILE A 95 -19.34 -9.11 -13.53
CA ILE A 95 -18.82 -10.48 -13.44
C ILE A 95 -19.96 -11.46 -13.15
N LEU A 96 -20.79 -11.19 -12.13
CA LEU A 96 -21.93 -12.03 -11.76
C LEU A 96 -22.98 -12.11 -12.88
N HIS A 97 -23.24 -11.00 -13.56
CA HIS A 97 -24.15 -10.95 -14.70
C HIS A 97 -23.62 -11.81 -15.86
N THR A 98 -22.32 -11.73 -16.15
CA THR A 98 -21.65 -12.57 -17.15
C THR A 98 -21.74 -14.06 -16.78
N PHE A 99 -21.64 -14.39 -15.49
CA PHE A 99 -21.79 -15.76 -14.99
C PHE A 99 -23.23 -16.26 -15.18
N SER A 100 -24.24 -15.42 -14.93
CA SER A 100 -25.65 -15.76 -15.13
C SER A 100 -26.00 -16.00 -16.60
N GLN A 101 -25.45 -15.18 -17.50
CA GLN A 101 -25.68 -15.26 -18.94
C GLN A 101 -24.97 -16.46 -19.61
N LYS A 102 -23.86 -16.94 -19.03
CA LYS A 102 -23.07 -18.07 -19.56
C LYS A 102 -23.40 -19.42 -18.91
N ARG A 103 -24.64 -19.60 -18.41
CA ARG A 103 -25.09 -20.86 -17.76
C ARG A 103 -25.11 -22.08 -18.69
N ASN A 104 -25.26 -21.90 -20.01
CA ASN A 104 -25.29 -23.00 -20.98
C ASN A 104 -24.19 -22.82 -22.04
N GLY A 105 -23.09 -23.57 -21.90
CA GLY A 105 -21.97 -23.60 -22.84
C GLY A 105 -20.86 -24.57 -22.37
N ARG A 106 -19.99 -25.03 -23.29
CA ARG A 106 -18.94 -26.03 -22.97
C ARG A 106 -17.81 -25.50 -22.07
N LYS A 107 -17.76 -24.19 -21.77
CA LYS A 107 -16.78 -23.55 -20.86
C LYS A 107 -17.51 -22.84 -19.73
N GLY A 108 -17.43 -23.38 -18.52
CA GLY A 108 -17.93 -22.73 -17.30
C GLY A 108 -16.98 -21.64 -16.80
N LEU A 109 -17.53 -20.60 -16.16
CA LEU A 109 -16.76 -19.60 -15.43
C LEU A 109 -16.77 -19.94 -13.94
N MET A 110 -15.63 -19.76 -13.27
CA MET A 110 -15.48 -19.99 -11.83
C MET A 110 -14.91 -18.72 -11.19
N ALA A 111 -15.52 -18.30 -10.08
CA ALA A 111 -14.97 -17.26 -9.22
C ALA A 111 -14.37 -17.93 -7.99
N LEU A 112 -13.12 -17.61 -7.68
CA LEU A 112 -12.45 -18.10 -6.49
C LEU A 112 -12.38 -16.95 -5.48
N LYS A 113 -13.15 -17.06 -4.40
CA LYS A 113 -13.03 -16.14 -3.26
C LYS A 113 -11.83 -16.58 -2.43
N MET A 114 -10.73 -15.85 -2.54
CA MET A 114 -9.55 -16.05 -1.69
C MET A 114 -9.61 -15.05 -0.54
N ASP A 115 -9.58 -15.55 0.69
CA ASP A 115 -9.54 -14.75 1.93
C ASP A 115 -8.24 -15.09 2.65
N MET A 116 -7.56 -14.07 3.18
CA MET A 116 -6.28 -14.23 3.89
C MET A 116 -6.46 -13.92 5.38
N SER A 117 -6.35 -14.97 6.21
CA SER A 117 -6.29 -14.82 7.66
C SER A 117 -5.02 -14.08 8.07
N LYS A 118 -5.17 -12.92 8.71
CA LYS A 118 -4.06 -12.09 9.20
C LYS A 118 -3.04 -11.77 8.11
N ALA A 119 -3.52 -11.22 7.00
CA ALA A 119 -2.71 -10.90 5.81
C ALA A 119 -1.43 -10.10 6.10
N TYR A 120 -1.38 -9.33 7.19
CA TYR A 120 -0.21 -8.53 7.58
C TYR A 120 0.73 -9.22 8.57
N ASP A 121 0.30 -10.28 9.26
CA ASP A 121 1.11 -10.96 10.28
C ASP A 121 1.92 -12.14 9.69
N ARG A 122 1.57 -12.58 8.48
CA ARG A 122 2.14 -13.77 7.81
C ARG A 122 3.03 -13.41 6.62
N VAL A 123 3.78 -12.32 6.71
CA VAL A 123 4.80 -11.99 5.72
C VAL A 123 6.03 -12.85 6.07
N GLU A 124 6.19 -13.98 5.38
CA GLU A 124 7.44 -14.76 5.32
C GLU A 124 8.33 -14.27 4.18
#